data_AF-A0A6P1IWV3-F1
#
_entry.id   AF-A0A6P1IWV3-F1
#
_cell.length_a   1.000
_cell.length_b   1.000
_cell.length_c   1.000
_cell.angle_alpha   90.00
_cell.angle_beta   90.00
_cell.angle_gamma   90.00
#
_symmetry.space_group_name_H-M   'P 1'
#
loop_
_entity.id
_entity.type
_entity.pdbx_description
1 polymer ?
#
loop_
_entity_poly.entity_id
_entity_poly.type
_entity_poly.pdbx_seq_one_letter_code
_entity_poly.pdbx_strand_id
1 'polypeptide(L)'
;MRPVVLCSLVVAALMPLASYAEGMTCNASAAEKKLAGAAKTSFLKKCERDAAAVCTTSAAEKKLAGAAKNSFTKKCTKDAVG
;
A
#
# COMPACT_ATOMS: atom_id res chain seq x y z
N MET A 1 -10.03 10.85 -18.52
CA MET A 1 -10.58 12.22 -18.43
C MET A 1 -12.10 12.10 -18.37
N ARG A 2 -12.70 12.52 -17.22
CA ARG A 2 -14.12 12.89 -16.91
C ARG A 2 -15.29 12.10 -17.56
N PRO A 3 -16.35 11.73 -16.81
CA PRO A 3 -16.96 12.63 -15.81
C PRO A 3 -17.31 11.98 -14.45
N VAL A 4 -16.98 12.72 -13.39
CA VAL A 4 -17.73 12.76 -12.14
C VAL A 4 -18.91 13.70 -12.38
N VAL A 5 -20.15 13.21 -12.27
CA VAL A 5 -21.36 14.01 -12.05
C VAL A 5 -22.45 13.16 -11.38
N LEU A 6 -22.90 13.65 -10.21
CA LEU A 6 -24.22 13.47 -9.57
C LEU A 6 -24.66 12.07 -9.09
N CYS A 7 -24.72 11.86 -7.77
CA CYS A 7 -25.93 12.14 -6.98
C CYS A 7 -25.76 11.76 -5.50
N SER A 8 -26.45 12.51 -4.64
CA SER A 8 -26.75 12.25 -3.21
C SER A 8 -25.69 12.57 -2.16
N LEU A 9 -26.01 13.62 -1.40
CA LEU A 9 -25.71 13.80 0.01
C LEU A 9 -25.73 12.45 0.77
N VAL A 10 -24.66 12.17 1.52
CA VAL A 10 -24.62 11.73 2.93
C VAL A 10 -23.21 11.16 3.20
N VAL A 11 -22.50 11.85 4.09
CA VAL A 11 -21.50 11.32 5.04
C VAL A 11 -20.70 10.09 4.56
N ALA A 12 -19.57 10.36 3.90
CA ALA A 12 -18.43 9.44 3.89
C ALA A 12 -17.12 10.23 3.78
N ALA A 13 -16.96 11.21 4.66
CA ALA A 13 -15.68 11.86 4.92
C ALA A 13 -14.75 10.87 5.66
N LEU A 14 -14.26 9.84 4.96
CA LEU A 14 -13.17 8.95 5.38
C LEU A 14 -12.73 8.06 4.18
N MET A 15 -12.41 8.69 3.06
CA MET A 15 -11.56 8.05 2.05
C MET A 15 -10.43 9.02 1.70
N PRO A 16 -9.20 8.79 2.17
CA PRO A 16 -8.08 9.36 1.47
C PRO A 16 -8.08 8.72 0.09
N LEU A 17 -8.23 9.56 -0.93
CA LEU A 17 -7.84 9.28 -2.29
C LEU A 17 -6.41 8.70 -2.22
N ALA A 18 -6.29 7.38 -2.28
CA ALA A 18 -5.03 6.71 -2.45
C ALA A 18 -4.63 6.92 -3.91
N SER A 19 -4.18 8.14 -4.20
CA SER A 19 -3.35 8.46 -5.35
C SER A 19 -2.04 7.71 -5.14
N TYR A 20 -2.01 6.46 -5.57
CA TYR A 20 -0.76 5.71 -5.75
C TYR A 20 0.01 6.40 -6.87
N ALA A 21 0.83 7.38 -6.51
CA ALA A 21 1.78 8.04 -7.40
C ALA A 21 3.11 8.11 -6.65
N GLU A 22 4.12 7.41 -7.18
CA GLU A 22 5.48 7.29 -6.63
C GLU A 22 5.51 6.76 -5.18
N GLY A 23 5.52 5.43 -5.03
CA GLY A 23 5.24 4.71 -3.79
C GLY A 23 5.96 5.24 -2.54
N MET A 24 5.27 6.05 -1.74
CA MET A 24 5.67 6.34 -0.37
C MET A 24 5.79 5.03 0.38
N THR A 25 6.99 4.73 0.86
CA THR A 25 7.25 3.52 1.63
C THR A 25 6.42 3.50 2.92
N CYS A 26 6.23 2.33 3.53
CA CYS A 26 5.52 2.22 4.81
C CYS A 26 6.09 3.17 5.87
N ASN A 27 7.42 3.33 5.89
CA ASN A 27 8.10 4.29 6.75
C ASN A 27 7.75 5.75 6.41
N ALA A 28 7.82 6.13 5.13
CA ALA A 28 7.47 7.49 4.69
C ALA A 28 6.01 7.82 4.99
N SER A 29 5.09 6.90 4.70
CA SER A 29 3.66 7.03 5.01
C SER A 29 3.40 7.18 6.52
N ALA A 30 4.16 6.46 7.35
CA ALA A 30 4.05 6.60 8.81
C ALA A 30 4.58 7.95 9.31
N ALA A 31 5.67 8.45 8.71
CA ALA A 31 6.27 9.74 9.04
C ALA A 31 5.38 10.92 8.63
N GLU A 32 4.80 10.87 7.42
CA GLU A 32 3.85 11.86 6.89
C GLU A 32 2.60 11.98 7.79
N LYS A 33 2.10 10.83 8.25
CA LYS A 33 0.97 10.78 9.20
C LYS A 33 1.37 11.13 10.64
N LYS A 34 2.64 11.45 10.89
CA LYS A 34 3.21 11.74 12.22
C LYS A 34 2.87 10.66 13.24
N LEU A 35 2.79 9.40 12.80
CA LEU A 35 2.49 8.27 13.68
C LEU A 35 3.71 8.01 14.56
N ALA A 36 3.49 7.96 15.87
CA ALA A 36 4.51 7.67 16.88
C ALA A 36 4.07 6.54 17.82
N GLY A 37 5.04 5.93 18.50
CA GLY A 37 4.79 4.87 19.48
C GLY A 37 4.01 3.68 18.91
N ALA A 38 3.05 3.17 19.68
CA ALA A 38 2.25 2.00 19.31
C ALA A 38 1.47 2.18 17.99
N ALA A 39 1.03 3.40 17.67
CA ALA A 39 0.31 3.69 16.44
C ALA A 39 1.21 3.50 15.20
N LYS A 40 2.48 3.94 15.28
CA LYS A 40 3.49 3.69 14.23
C LYS A 40 3.72 2.20 14.05
N THR A 41 3.91 1.45 15.13
CA THR A 41 4.19 0.02 15.06
C THR A 41 3.03 -0.77 14.47
N SER A 42 1.79 -0.45 14.86
CA SER A 42 0.59 -1.10 14.30
C SER A 42 0.40 -0.76 12.82
N PHE A 43 0.67 0.49 12.43
CA PHE A 43 0.63 0.91 11.04
C PHE A 43 1.69 0.21 10.19
N LEU A 44 2.94 0.16 10.65
CA LEU A 44 4.01 -0.54 9.94
C LEU A 44 3.69 -2.03 9.79
N LYS A 45 3.24 -2.70 10.86
CA LYS A 45 2.80 -4.10 10.77
C LYS A 45 1.68 -4.32 9.76
N LYS A 46 0.69 -3.41 9.72
CA LYS A 46 -0.38 -3.47 8.73
C LYS A 46 0.16 -3.27 7.31
N CYS A 47 1.04 -2.28 7.13
CA CYS A 47 1.63 -1.93 5.86
C CYS A 47 2.55 -3.03 5.31
N GLU A 48 3.35 -3.69 6.16
CA GLU A 48 4.15 -4.86 5.77
C GLU A 48 3.28 -6.00 5.23
N ARG A 49 2.13 -6.25 5.88
CA ARG A 49 1.18 -7.28 5.46
C ARG A 49 0.51 -6.92 4.13
N ASP A 50 0.12 -5.67 3.99
CA ASP A 50 -0.49 -5.15 2.76
C ASP A 50 0.49 -5.16 1.59
N ALA A 51 1.71 -4.68 1.82
CA ALA A 51 2.82 -4.76 0.86
C ALA A 51 3.09 -6.21 0.44
N ALA A 52 3.13 -7.16 1.37
CA ALA A 52 3.30 -8.57 1.03
C ALA A 52 2.17 -9.10 0.14
N ALA A 53 0.91 -8.70 0.40
CA ALA A 53 -0.24 -9.08 -0.42
C ALA A 53 -0.16 -8.47 -1.83
N VAL A 54 0.07 -7.16 -1.93
CA VAL A 54 0.23 -6.43 -3.20
C VAL A 54 1.39 -6.99 -4.03
N CYS A 55 2.52 -7.28 -3.38
CA CYS A 55 3.68 -7.87 -4.02
C CYS A 55 3.45 -9.31 -4.47
N THR A 56 2.63 -10.08 -3.73
CA THR A 56 2.24 -11.44 -4.13
C THR A 56 1.31 -11.41 -5.33
N THR A 57 0.31 -10.52 -5.33
CA THR A 57 -0.58 -10.29 -6.47
C THR A 57 0.20 -9.82 -7.68
N SER A 58 1.08 -8.82 -7.53
CA SER A 58 1.93 -8.34 -8.62
C SER A 58 2.85 -9.43 -9.18
N ALA A 59 3.34 -10.34 -8.34
CA ALA A 59 4.12 -11.49 -8.80
C ALA A 59 3.26 -12.47 -9.60
N ALA A 60 2.01 -12.71 -9.17
CA ALA A 60 1.06 -13.57 -9.86
C ALA A 60 0.63 -12.99 -11.20
N GLU A 61 0.35 -11.68 -11.27
CA GLU A 61 0.04 -10.94 -12.50
C GLU A 61 1.21 -11.02 -13.50
N LYS A 62 2.45 -10.95 -13.00
CA LYS A 62 3.66 -11.15 -13.79
C LYS A 62 3.95 -12.62 -14.12
N LYS A 63 3.07 -13.54 -13.71
CA LYS A 63 3.21 -15.01 -13.87
C LYS A 63 4.53 -15.55 -13.31
N LEU A 64 5.06 -14.91 -12.28
CA LEU A 64 6.25 -15.38 -11.58
C LEU A 64 5.88 -16.58 -10.71
N ALA A 65 6.62 -17.66 -10.84
CA ALA A 65 6.43 -18.90 -10.08
C ALA A 65 7.73 -19.33 -9.38
N GLY A 66 7.62 -20.23 -8.41
CA GLY A 66 8.76 -20.82 -7.71
C GLY A 66 9.70 -19.78 -7.08
N ALA A 67 11.01 -19.96 -7.30
CA ALA A 67 12.04 -19.08 -6.75
C ALA A 67 11.90 -17.62 -7.22
N ALA A 68 11.49 -17.39 -8.47
CA ALA A 68 11.34 -16.04 -9.03
C ALA A 68 10.22 -15.25 -8.32
N LYS A 69 9.10 -15.91 -8.02
CA LYS A 69 8.02 -15.34 -7.22
C LYS A 69 8.53 -14.92 -5.84
N ASN A 70 9.23 -15.82 -5.15
CA ASN A 70 9.69 -15.57 -3.79
C ASN A 70 10.71 -14.42 -3.73
N SER A 71 11.67 -14.38 -4.66
CA SER A 71 12.65 -13.29 -4.76
C SER A 71 11.98 -11.95 -5.09
N PHE A 72 11.01 -11.95 -6.02
CA PHE A 72 10.24 -10.75 -6.35
C PHE A 72 9.44 -10.25 -5.15
N THR A 73 8.65 -11.11 -4.51
CA THR A 73 7.82 -10.71 -3.36
C THR A 73 8.71 -10.22 -2.22
N LYS A 74 9.81 -10.90 -1.89
CA LYS A 74 10.75 -10.44 -0.85
C LYS A 74 11.35 -9.07 -1.16
N LYS A 75 11.75 -8.84 -2.41
CA LYS A 75 12.32 -7.56 -2.82
C LYS A 75 11.24 -6.47 -2.80
N CYS A 76 10.15 -6.67 -3.50
CA CYS A 76 9.00 -5.77 -3.53
C CYS A 76 8.49 -5.39 -2.13
N THR A 77 8.39 -6.33 -1.19
CA THR A 77 7.97 -5.99 0.18
C THR A 77 9.02 -5.18 0.92
N LYS A 78 10.32 -5.44 0.71
CA LYS A 78 11.40 -4.60 1.26
C LYS A 78 11.32 -3.18 0.71
N ASP A 79 11.23 -3.04 -0.61
CA ASP A 79 11.13 -1.75 -1.30
C ASP A 79 9.87 -0.97 -0.87
N ALA A 80 8.74 -1.66 -0.69
CA ALA A 80 7.50 -1.06 -0.23
C ALA A 80 7.53 -0.61 1.24
N VAL A 81 8.34 -1.26 2.09
CA VAL A 81 8.45 -0.88 3.51
C VAL A 81 9.39 0.31 3.71
N GLY A 82 10.46 0.39 2.91
CA GLY A 82 11.44 1.47 2.94
C GLY A 82 12.58 1.23 3.92
#